data_AF-A0A962MMZ7-F1
#
_entry.id   AF-A0A962MMZ7-F1
#
_cell.length_a   1.000
_cell.length_b   1.000
_cell.length_c   1.000
_cell.angle_alpha   90.00
_cell.angle_beta   90.00
_cell.angle_gamma   90.00
#
_symmetry.space_group_name_H-M   'P 1'
#
loop_
_entity.id
_entity.type
_entity.pdbx_description
1 polymer ?
#
loop_
_entity_poly.entity_id
_entity_poly.type
_entity_poly.pdbx_seq_one_letter_code
_entity_poly.pdbx_strand_id
1 'polypeptide(L)'
;IVQIWIWALFYLMVDALPDMESALYFSTSTFTTVGFGDVVLGEDWRLISSFQSANGFILFGWSTAFIFEVMSKLYHDESMRKNRKT
;
A
#
# COMPACT_ATOMS: atom_id res chain seq x y z
N ILE A 1 4.64 -0.65 -4.10
CA ILE A 1 5.41 0.18 -5.06
C ILE A 1 4.61 0.47 -6.33
N VAL A 2 4.18 -0.51 -7.12
CA VAL A 2 3.39 -0.25 -8.35
C VAL A 2 2.15 0.63 -8.10
N GLN A 3 1.42 0.39 -7.00
CA GLN A 3 0.27 1.23 -6.66
C GLN A 3 0.62 2.71 -6.39
N ILE A 4 1.80 2.99 -5.85
CA ILE A 4 2.25 4.37 -5.60
C ILE A 4 2.41 5.11 -6.92
N TRP A 5 3.00 4.44 -7.93
CA TRP A 5 3.13 5.00 -9.27
C TRP A 5 1.77 5.22 -9.96
N ILE A 6 0.83 4.30 -9.77
CA ILE A 6 -0.53 4.44 -10.31
C ILE A 6 -1.23 5.67 -9.73
N TRP A 7 -1.15 5.87 -8.40
CA TRP A 7 -1.72 7.06 -7.75
C TRP A 7 -1.00 8.35 -8.15
N ALA A 8 0.33 8.33 -8.26
CA ALA A 8 1.09 9.50 -8.71
C ALA A 8 0.70 9.91 -10.13
N LEU A 9 0.59 8.95 -11.06
CA LEU A 9 0.12 9.21 -12.42
C LEU A 9 -1.33 9.72 -12.43
N PHE A 10 -2.20 9.19 -11.59
CA PHE A 10 -3.57 9.67 -11.46
C PHE A 10 -3.62 11.15 -11.06
N TYR A 11 -2.84 11.57 -10.06
CA TYR A 11 -2.82 12.97 -9.64
C TYR A 11 -2.23 13.91 -10.71
N LEU A 12 -1.28 13.43 -11.52
CA LEU A 12 -0.77 14.19 -12.67
C LEU A 12 -1.79 14.30 -13.80
N MET A 13 -2.54 13.23 -14.10
CA MET A 13 -3.56 13.25 -15.16
C MET A 13 -4.74 14.16 -14.83
N VAL A 14 -5.04 14.30 -13.54
CA VAL A 14 -6.13 15.12 -13.03
C VAL A 14 -5.67 16.57 -12.76
N ASP A 15 -4.40 16.88 -13.04
CA ASP A 15 -3.78 18.18 -12.79
C ASP A 15 -3.93 18.63 -11.32
N ALA A 16 -3.96 17.64 -10.41
CA ALA A 16 -4.17 17.85 -8.99
C ALA A 16 -2.87 18.20 -8.26
N LEU A 17 -1.73 17.86 -8.86
CA LEU A 17 -0.37 18.21 -8.40
C LEU A 17 0.49 18.65 -9.59
N PRO A 18 1.35 19.67 -9.42
CA PRO A 18 2.05 20.32 -10.54
C PRO A 18 3.22 19.51 -11.11
N ASP A 19 3.83 18.65 -10.31
CA ASP A 19 5.08 17.96 -10.67
C ASP A 19 5.07 16.48 -10.27
N MET A 20 5.83 15.67 -11.02
CA MET A 20 5.98 14.24 -10.75
C MET A 20 6.59 13.97 -9.38
N GLU A 21 7.54 14.82 -8.94
CA GLU A 21 8.15 14.71 -7.62
C GLU A 21 7.10 14.88 -6.52
N SER A 22 6.32 15.96 -6.55
CA SER A 22 5.22 16.23 -5.62
C SER A 22 4.16 15.12 -5.66
N ALA A 23 3.81 14.61 -6.85
CA ALA A 23 2.83 13.53 -7.01
C ALA A 23 3.30 12.20 -6.42
N LEU A 24 4.56 11.82 -6.64
CA LEU A 24 5.16 10.62 -6.05
C LEU A 24 5.34 10.76 -4.55
N TYR A 25 5.80 11.92 -4.08
CA TYR A 25 5.99 12.19 -2.67
C TYR A 25 4.66 12.13 -1.91
N PHE A 26 3.64 12.85 -2.41
CA PHE A 26 2.28 12.82 -1.86
C PHE A 26 1.70 11.40 -1.88
N SER A 27 1.84 10.69 -2.99
CA SER A 27 1.30 9.33 -3.13
C SER A 27 1.99 8.35 -2.19
N THR A 28 3.30 8.48 -2.01
CA THR A 28 4.07 7.62 -1.11
C THR A 28 3.69 7.87 0.33
N SER A 29 3.67 9.13 0.77
CA SER A 29 3.36 9.50 2.16
C SER A 29 1.92 9.17 2.54
N THR A 30 0.97 9.35 1.61
CA THR A 30 -0.44 9.00 1.81
C THR A 30 -0.62 7.48 1.84
N PHE A 31 0.00 6.75 0.90
CA PHE A 31 -0.10 5.29 0.84
C PHE A 31 0.51 4.58 2.06
N THR A 32 1.59 5.12 2.63
CA THR A 32 2.19 4.61 3.87
C THR A 32 1.52 5.14 5.13
N THR A 33 0.44 5.91 5.01
CA THR A 33 -0.28 6.56 6.12
C THR A 33 0.57 7.54 6.94
N VAL A 34 1.70 8.01 6.40
CA VAL A 34 2.58 8.98 7.04
C VAL A 34 1.95 10.37 7.04
N GLY A 35 1.47 10.83 5.88
CA GLY A 35 0.70 12.06 5.73
C GLY A 35 1.38 13.32 6.30
N PHE A 36 2.59 13.66 5.81
CA PHE A 36 3.37 14.82 6.29
C PHE A 36 2.61 16.16 6.26
N GLY A 37 1.64 16.33 5.34
CA GLY A 37 0.75 17.49 5.30
C GLY A 37 1.37 18.77 4.71
N ASP A 38 2.59 18.67 4.19
CA ASP A 38 3.33 19.70 3.45
C ASP A 38 2.83 19.84 2.00
N VAL A 39 2.49 18.72 1.35
CA VAL A 39 1.79 18.69 0.07
C VAL A 39 0.37 18.21 0.33
N VAL A 40 -0.63 18.99 -0.08
CA VAL A 40 -2.05 18.65 0.07
C VAL A 40 -2.80 18.90 -1.22
N LEU A 41 -3.76 18.02 -1.51
CA LEU A 41 -4.68 18.18 -2.64
C LEU A 41 -5.72 19.26 -2.35
N GLY A 42 -6.23 19.88 -3.42
CA GLY A 42 -7.37 20.79 -3.36
C GLY A 42 -8.63 20.15 -2.77
N GLU A 43 -9.61 20.98 -2.40
CA GLU A 43 -10.82 20.54 -1.67
C GLU A 43 -11.58 19.41 -2.37
N ASP A 44 -11.62 19.44 -3.70
CA ASP A 44 -12.32 18.44 -4.53
C ASP A 44 -11.70 17.03 -4.44
N TRP A 45 -10.39 16.93 -4.13
CA TRP A 45 -9.64 15.67 -4.16
C TRP A 45 -9.22 15.17 -2.76
N ARG A 46 -9.54 15.91 -1.68
CA ARG A 46 -9.21 15.54 -0.29
C ARG A 46 -9.86 14.23 0.18
N LEU A 47 -11.05 13.90 -0.33
CA LEU A 47 -11.68 12.61 0.00
C LEU A 47 -10.92 11.45 -0.66
N ILE A 48 -10.42 11.65 -1.89
CA ILE A 48 -9.71 10.64 -2.64
C ILE A 48 -8.37 10.29 -1.99
N SER A 49 -7.64 11.27 -1.44
CA SER A 49 -6.43 10.96 -0.67
C SER A 49 -6.72 10.14 0.59
N SER A 50 -7.86 10.38 1.25
CA SER A 50 -8.27 9.56 2.39
C SER A 50 -8.54 8.11 1.99
N PHE A 51 -9.17 7.90 0.82
CA PHE A 51 -9.36 6.56 0.26
C PHE A 51 -8.04 5.89 -0.16
N GLN A 52 -7.10 6.65 -0.72
CA GLN A 52 -5.76 6.15 -1.04
C GLN A 52 -5.05 5.61 0.21
N SER A 53 -5.09 6.35 1.31
CA SER A 53 -4.53 5.90 2.60
C SER A 53 -5.20 4.61 3.09
N ALA A 54 -6.54 4.54 3.04
CA ALA A 54 -7.28 3.34 3.44
C ALA A 54 -6.92 2.12 2.59
N ASN A 55 -6.79 2.31 1.27
CA ASN A 55 -6.36 1.25 0.36
C ASN A 55 -4.92 0.78 0.66
N GLY A 56 -4.00 1.70 0.95
CA GLY A 56 -2.65 1.35 1.40
C GLY A 56 -2.67 0.49 2.66
N PHE A 57 -3.45 0.90 3.66
CA PHE A 57 -3.62 0.14 4.90
C PHE A 57 -4.20 -1.27 4.69
N ILE A 58 -5.23 -1.41 3.84
CA ILE A 58 -5.82 -2.72 3.49
C ILE A 58 -4.78 -3.62 2.84
N LEU A 59 -3.94 -3.10 1.95
CA LEU A 59 -2.89 -3.87 1.29
C LEU A 59 -1.79 -4.33 2.24
N PHE A 60 -1.42 -3.50 3.21
CA PHE A 60 -0.55 -3.93 4.30
C PHE A 60 -1.19 -5.08 5.07
N GLY A 61 -2.46 -4.97 5.45
CA GLY A 61 -3.20 -6.04 6.12
C GLY A 61 -3.26 -7.33 5.30
N TRP A 62 -3.49 -7.22 3.99
CA TRP A 62 -3.54 -8.38 3.11
C TRP A 62 -2.18 -9.05 2.92
N SER A 63 -1.10 -8.26 2.85
CA SER A 63 0.28 -8.78 2.81
C SER A 63 0.62 -9.56 4.08
N THR A 64 0.25 -9.04 5.25
CA THR A 64 0.42 -9.75 6.52
C THR A 64 -0.36 -11.07 6.53
N ALA A 65 -1.64 -11.06 6.15
CA ALA A 65 -2.46 -12.28 6.06
C ALA A 65 -1.85 -13.31 5.10
N PHE A 66 -1.35 -12.87 3.95
CA PHE A 66 -0.69 -13.74 2.97
C PHE A 66 0.59 -14.38 3.55
N ILE A 67 1.44 -13.60 4.22
CA ILE A 67 2.64 -14.13 4.89
C ILE A 67 2.25 -15.16 5.95
N PHE A 68 1.24 -14.87 6.78
CA PHE A 68 0.75 -15.81 7.79
C PHE A 68 0.25 -17.12 7.17
N GLU A 69 -0.49 -17.06 6.06
CA GLU A 69 -0.97 -18.26 5.37
C GLU A 69 0.17 -19.10 4.78
N VAL A 70 1.16 -18.45 4.16
CA VAL A 70 2.35 -19.13 3.62
C VAL A 70 3.14 -19.80 4.75
N MET A 71 3.36 -19.10 5.86
CA MET A 71 4.05 -19.65 7.03
C MET A 71 3.28 -20.82 7.64
N SER A 72 1.96 -20.71 7.77
CA SER A 72 1.11 -21.79 8.28
C SER A 72 1.22 -23.07 7.43
N LYS A 73 1.24 -22.93 6.10
CA LYS A 73 1.43 -24.07 5.17
C LYS A 73 2.82 -24.70 5.30
N LEU A 74 3.87 -23.88 5.40
CA LEU A 74 5.25 -24.35 5.62
C LEU A 74 5.40 -25.12 6.93
N TYR A 75 4.90 -24.58 8.05
CA TYR A 75 4.93 -25.26 9.34
C TYR A 75 4.16 -26.58 9.34
N HIS A 76 3.00 -26.62 8.66
CA HIS A 76 2.22 -27.84 8.52
C HIS A 76 2.99 -28.91 7.73
N ASP A 77 3.62 -28.57 6.60
CA ASP A 77 4.40 -29.51 5.79
C ASP A 77 5.65 -30.04 6.51
N GLU A 78 6.36 -29.18 7.25
CA GLU A 78 7.50 -29.62 8.07
C GLU A 78 7.09 -30.59 9.17
N SER A 79 5.94 -30.36 9.83
CA SER A 79 5.41 -31.27 10.86
C SER A 79 5.11 -32.67 10.30
N MET A 80 4.56 -32.74 9.09
CA MET A 80 4.23 -34.00 8.41
C MET A 80 5.48 -34.73 7.93
N ARG A 81 6.50 -34.01 7.45
CA ARG A 81 7.80 -34.58 7.09
C ARG A 81 8.55 -35.15 8.29
N LYS A 82 8.48 -34.49 9.46
CA LYS A 82 9.12 -34.97 10.69
C LYS A 82 8.45 -36.23 11.22
N ASN A 83 7.12 -36.32 11.18
CA ASN A 83 6.36 -37.47 11.67
C ASN A 83 6.51 -38.73 10.78
N ARG A 84 6.90 -38.59 9.50
CA ARG A 84 7.11 -39.73 8.59
C ARG A 84 8.52 -40.36 8.70
N LYS A 85 9.44 -39.74 9.43
CA LYS A 85 10.83 -40.22 9.61
C LYS A 85 11.08 -40.92 10.95
N THR A 86 10.13 -40.81 11.88
CA THR A 86 10.05 -41.60 13.13
C THR A 86 9.16 -42.82 12.91
#